data_AF-A0A497NT77-F1
#
_entry.id   AF-A0A497NT77-F1
#
_cell.length_a   1.000
_cell.length_b   1.000
_cell.length_c   1.000
_cell.angle_alpha   90.00
_cell.angle_beta   90.00
_cell.angle_gamma   90.00
#
_symmetry.space_group_name_H-M   'P 1'
#
loop_
_entity.id
_entity.type
_entity.pdbx_description
1 polymer ?
#
loop_
_entity_poly.entity_id
_entity_poly.type
_entity_poly.pdbx_seq_one_letter_code
_entity_poly.pdbx_strand_id
1 'polypeptide(L)'
;MSEVRINELPIPLVNYVHLIRYRKSPYYDIVQHVLREMEMHYRKTEGGSEVIYTINPRVLQEEMEKKVASEKLTTVNVCRTILAFLYGSKLKRDKDFYVTTTSGGRRNYHVKLNSHTLNLLSTLL
;
A
#
# COMPACT_ATOMS: atom_id res chain seq x y z
N MET A 1 -3.23 20.54 -8.45
CA MET A 1 -3.25 19.31 -7.63
C MET A 1 -4.48 18.52 -8.00
N SER A 2 -4.31 17.44 -8.74
CA SER A 2 -5.42 16.57 -9.16
C SER A 2 -5.96 15.81 -7.95
N GLU A 3 -7.18 16.16 -7.54
CA GLU A 3 -7.95 15.46 -6.51
C GLU A 3 -8.02 13.98 -6.86
N VAL A 4 -7.43 13.15 -6.00
CA VAL A 4 -7.78 11.72 -5.94
C VAL A 4 -9.29 11.67 -5.81
N ARG A 5 -9.98 10.88 -6.64
CA ARG A 5 -11.43 10.73 -6.59
C ARG A 5 -11.82 9.91 -5.36
N ILE A 6 -11.66 10.52 -4.19
CA ILE A 6 -11.97 9.94 -2.87
C ILE A 6 -13.44 9.47 -2.85
N ASN A 7 -14.31 10.12 -3.62
CA ASN A 7 -15.74 9.81 -3.75
C ASN A 7 -16.04 8.42 -4.34
N GLU A 8 -15.08 7.76 -5.01
CA GLU A 8 -15.26 6.42 -5.57
C GLU A 8 -14.81 5.30 -4.58
N LEU A 9 -14.27 5.67 -3.41
CA LEU A 9 -13.80 4.72 -2.41
C LEU A 9 -14.88 4.41 -1.36
N PRO A 10 -15.00 3.15 -0.90
CA PRO A 10 -15.80 2.83 0.27
C PRO A 10 -15.40 3.74 1.44
N ILE A 11 -16.39 4.28 2.16
CA ILE A 11 -16.19 5.19 3.31
C ILE A 11 -15.09 4.70 4.27
N PRO A 12 -15.01 3.40 4.62
CA PRO A 12 -13.95 2.92 5.49
C PRO A 12 -12.53 3.16 4.97
N LEU A 13 -12.29 3.23 3.66
CA LEU A 13 -10.96 3.50 3.10
C LEU A 13 -10.64 5.00 3.07
N VAL A 14 -11.64 5.85 2.91
CA VAL A 14 -11.47 7.32 2.93
C VAL A 14 -10.81 7.76 4.23
N ASN A 15 -11.25 7.23 5.37
CA ASN A 15 -10.65 7.53 6.67
C ASN A 15 -9.17 7.14 6.73
N TYR A 16 -8.78 6.01 6.15
CA TYR A 16 -7.37 5.57 6.14
C TYR A 16 -6.53 6.42 5.19
N VAL A 17 -7.08 6.88 4.08
CA VAL A 17 -6.41 7.86 3.19
C VAL A 17 -6.09 9.14 3.98
N HIS A 18 -7.04 9.65 4.78
CA HIS A 18 -6.79 10.80 5.65
C HIS A 18 -5.74 10.52 6.72
N LEU A 19 -5.80 9.37 7.38
CA LEU A 19 -4.80 8.98 8.38
C LEU A 19 -3.39 8.91 7.78
N ILE A 20 -3.25 8.40 6.56
CA ILE A 20 -1.99 8.40 5.82
C ILE A 20 -1.53 9.83 5.52
N ARG A 21 -2.38 10.66 4.89
CA ARG A 21 -2.02 12.04 4.51
C ARG A 21 -1.67 12.94 5.70
N TYR A 22 -2.34 12.74 6.83
CA TYR A 22 -2.04 13.44 8.09
C TYR A 22 -0.92 12.79 8.90
N ARG A 23 -0.18 11.85 8.29
CA ARG A 23 1.00 11.21 8.86
C ARG A 23 0.73 10.55 10.23
N LYS A 24 -0.46 9.96 10.40
CA LYS A 24 -0.84 9.30 11.65
C LYS A 24 -0.24 7.89 11.72
N SER A 25 0.43 7.60 12.84
CA SER A 25 0.93 6.28 13.16
C SER A 25 -0.23 5.33 13.55
N PRO A 26 -0.18 4.03 13.21
CA PRO A 26 0.87 3.35 12.43
C PRO A 26 0.66 3.43 10.91
N TYR A 27 -0.41 4.07 10.45
CA TYR A 27 -0.86 4.04 9.05
C TYR A 27 0.18 4.63 8.10
N TYR A 28 0.75 5.79 8.45
CA TYR A 28 1.80 6.42 7.68
C TYR A 28 3.10 5.61 7.67
N ASP A 29 3.47 5.03 8.82
CA ASP A 29 4.69 4.22 8.96
C ASP A 29 4.62 2.97 8.06
N ILE A 30 3.45 2.33 8.01
CA ILE A 30 3.19 1.18 7.14
C ILE A 30 3.43 1.55 5.66
N VAL A 31 2.83 2.65 5.18
CA VAL A 31 2.93 3.00 3.75
C VAL A 31 4.32 3.52 3.37
N GLN A 32 5.01 4.20 4.27
CA GLN A 32 6.42 4.56 4.07
C GLN A 32 7.30 3.33 3.95
N HIS A 33 7.12 2.35 4.86
CA HIS A 33 7.87 1.10 4.81
C HIS A 33 7.60 0.35 3.49
N VAL A 34 6.33 0.19 3.11
CA VAL A 34 5.96 -0.47 1.85
C VAL A 34 6.56 0.24 0.63
N LEU A 35 6.44 1.57 0.53
CA LEU A 35 7.00 2.30 -0.61
C LEU A 35 8.52 2.12 -0.70
N ARG A 36 9.22 2.22 0.43
CA ARG A 36 10.68 2.03 0.47
C ARG A 36 11.08 0.62 0.02
N GLU A 37 10.38 -0.41 0.49
CA GLU A 37 10.63 -1.79 0.07
C GLU A 37 10.38 -1.99 -1.42
N MET A 38 9.31 -1.40 -1.97
CA MET A 38 9.02 -1.42 -3.41
C MET A 38 10.12 -0.74 -4.21
N GLU A 39 10.57 0.45 -3.81
CA GLU A 39 11.66 1.16 -4.47
C GLU A 39 12.96 0.36 -4.46
N MET A 40 13.32 -0.25 -3.31
CA MET A 40 14.50 -1.09 -3.22
C MET A 40 14.38 -2.34 -4.09
N HIS A 41 13.21 -2.97 -4.12
CA HIS A 41 12.95 -4.14 -4.96
C HIS A 41 13.11 -3.80 -6.44
N TYR A 42 12.51 -2.69 -6.90
CA TYR A 42 12.59 -2.25 -8.29
C TYR A 42 14.02 -1.85 -8.72
N ARG A 43 14.81 -1.24 -7.82
CA ARG A 43 16.23 -0.93 -8.09
C ARG A 43 17.08 -2.19 -8.25
N LYS A 44 16.82 -3.23 -7.46
CA LYS A 44 17.55 -4.51 -7.53
C LYS A 44 17.31 -5.27 -8.83
N THR A 45 16.20 -5.02 -9.51
CA THR A 45 15.88 -5.60 -10.82
C THR A 45 16.36 -4.73 -11.98
N GLU A 46 17.36 -3.86 -11.74
CA GLU A 46 17.95 -2.92 -12.72
C GLU A 46 16.94 -2.01 -13.43
N GLY A 47 15.76 -1.78 -12.84
CA GLY A 47 14.71 -0.99 -13.47
C GLY A 47 14.14 -1.62 -14.75
N GLY A 48 14.15 -2.96 -14.85
CA GLY A 48 13.47 -3.69 -15.92
C GLY A 48 12.01 -3.23 -16.13
N SER A 49 11.48 -3.46 -17.34
CA SER A 49 10.24 -2.79 -17.82
C SER A 49 9.01 -2.90 -16.90
N GLU A 50 8.87 -3.98 -16.13
CA GLU A 50 7.80 -4.18 -15.15
C GLU A 50 8.16 -5.32 -14.19
N VAL A 51 7.97 -5.11 -12.87
CA VAL A 51 8.22 -6.14 -11.84
C VAL A 51 7.04 -6.25 -10.89
N ILE A 52 6.59 -7.47 -10.58
CA ILE A 52 5.50 -7.68 -9.63
C ILE A 52 6.04 -7.70 -8.19
N TYR A 53 5.58 -6.77 -7.37
CA TYR A 53 5.81 -6.78 -5.93
C TYR A 53 4.57 -7.24 -5.18
N THR A 54 4.73 -8.17 -4.24
CA THR A 54 3.62 -8.73 -3.47
C THR A 54 3.71 -8.31 -2.00
N ILE A 55 2.64 -7.69 -1.51
CA ILE A 55 2.46 -7.35 -0.10
C ILE A 55 1.60 -8.44 0.56
N ASN A 56 2.19 -9.17 1.51
CA ASN A 56 1.47 -10.05 2.42
C ASN A 56 1.18 -9.30 3.73
N PRO A 57 -0.10 -9.07 4.10
CA PRO A 57 -0.44 -8.26 5.27
C PRO A 57 0.05 -8.82 6.59
N ARG A 58 0.16 -10.14 6.73
CA ARG A 58 0.63 -10.78 7.96
C ARG A 58 2.13 -10.57 8.12
N VAL A 59 2.89 -10.81 7.05
CA VAL A 59 4.35 -10.56 7.04
C VAL A 59 4.61 -9.08 7.31
N LEU A 60 3.88 -8.19 6.63
CA LEU A 60 4.01 -6.74 6.85
C LEU A 60 3.66 -6.34 8.28
N GLN A 61 2.63 -6.92 8.89
CA GLN A 61 2.31 -6.67 10.30
C GLN A 61 3.48 -7.08 11.20
N GLU A 62 3.98 -8.31 11.07
CA GLU A 62 5.10 -8.86 11.86
C GLU A 62 6.39 -8.02 11.69
N GLU A 63 6.62 -7.46 10.50
CA GLU A 63 7.71 -6.51 10.26
C GLU A 63 7.51 -5.17 10.95
N MET A 64 6.28 -4.63 10.92
CA MET A 64 5.96 -3.33 11.50
C MET A 64 5.88 -3.37 13.03
N GLU A 65 5.49 -4.50 13.63
CA GLU A 65 5.47 -4.69 15.10
C GLU A 65 6.86 -4.51 15.72
N LYS A 66 7.92 -4.80 14.94
CA LYS A 66 9.32 -4.58 15.34
C LYS A 66 9.75 -3.12 15.27
N LYS A 67 8.99 -2.27 14.58
CA LYS A 67 9.35 -0.87 14.28
C LYS A 67 8.46 0.14 15.01
N VAL A 68 7.19 -0.18 15.20
CA VAL A 68 6.17 0.70 15.74
C VAL A 68 5.35 -0.06 16.78
N ALA A 69 5.46 0.36 18.04
CA ALA A 69 4.60 -0.16 19.10
C ALA A 69 3.22 0.53 19.03
N SER A 70 2.20 -0.19 18.54
CA SER A 70 0.84 0.34 18.47
C SER A 70 -0.21 -0.77 18.56
N GLU A 71 -1.19 -0.60 19.46
CA GLU A 71 -2.40 -1.45 19.51
C GLU A 71 -3.24 -1.39 18.23
N LYS A 72 -3.04 -0.36 17.39
CA LYS A 72 -3.75 -0.21 16.11
C LYS A 72 -3.11 -1.04 15.00
N LEU A 73 -1.97 -1.70 15.23
CA LEU A 73 -1.29 -2.53 14.25
C LEU A 73 -1.91 -3.93 14.16
N THR A 74 -3.15 -3.99 13.72
CA THR A 74 -3.86 -5.26 13.49
C THR A 74 -3.81 -5.63 12.01
N THR A 75 -3.89 -6.92 11.67
CA THR A 75 -3.93 -7.37 10.26
C THR A 75 -5.04 -6.67 9.47
N VAL A 76 -6.18 -6.41 10.09
CA VAL A 76 -7.32 -5.70 9.48
C VAL A 76 -6.94 -4.26 9.15
N ASN A 77 -6.30 -3.54 10.08
CA ASN A 77 -5.84 -2.18 9.85
C ASN A 77 -4.73 -2.14 8.80
N VAL A 78 -3.80 -3.10 8.81
CA VAL A 78 -2.77 -3.24 7.77
C VAL A 78 -3.43 -3.43 6.39
N CYS A 79 -4.40 -4.34 6.26
CA CYS A 79 -5.13 -4.55 5.01
C CYS A 79 -5.83 -3.27 4.51
N ARG A 80 -6.53 -2.56 5.41
CA ARG A 80 -7.20 -1.30 5.07
C ARG A 80 -6.22 -0.19 4.71
N THR A 81 -5.05 -0.17 5.36
CA THR A 81 -3.96 0.78 5.06
C THR A 81 -3.37 0.53 3.69
N ILE A 82 -3.05 -0.73 3.35
CA ILE A 82 -2.59 -1.10 2.01
C ILE A 82 -3.62 -0.71 0.96
N LEU A 83 -4.89 -1.06 1.18
CA LEU A 83 -5.96 -0.69 0.26
C LEU A 83 -6.10 0.82 0.09
N ALA A 84 -6.09 1.57 1.19
CA ALA A 84 -6.14 3.03 1.15
C ALA A 84 -4.90 3.63 0.46
N PHE A 85 -3.73 3.02 0.60
CA PHE A 85 -2.53 3.44 -0.11
C PHE A 85 -2.66 3.25 -1.63
N LEU A 86 -3.09 2.06 -2.06
CA LEU A 86 -3.25 1.74 -3.48
C LEU A 86 -4.38 2.54 -4.12
N TYR A 87 -5.57 2.54 -3.54
CA TYR A 87 -6.73 3.24 -4.06
C TYR A 87 -6.70 4.75 -3.81
N GLY A 88 -6.01 5.21 -2.77
CA GLY A 88 -5.80 6.63 -2.49
C GLY A 88 -4.70 7.24 -3.36
N SER A 89 -3.92 6.41 -4.05
CA SER A 89 -3.06 6.84 -5.15
C SER A 89 -3.87 6.88 -6.46
N LYS A 90 -3.23 7.25 -7.58
CA LYS A 90 -3.87 7.19 -8.91
C LYS A 90 -3.69 5.86 -9.64
N LEU A 91 -3.24 4.81 -8.94
CA LEU A 91 -3.11 3.49 -9.53
C LEU A 91 -4.49 2.93 -9.92
N LYS A 92 -4.54 2.26 -11.07
CA LYS A 92 -5.73 1.58 -11.58
C LYS A 92 -5.71 0.11 -11.17
N ARG A 93 -6.80 -0.34 -10.54
CA ARG A 93 -7.02 -1.77 -10.28
C ARG A 93 -7.00 -2.56 -11.60
N ASP A 94 -6.49 -3.78 -11.55
CA ASP A 94 -6.34 -4.75 -12.64
C ASP A 94 -5.33 -4.34 -13.74
N LYS A 95 -4.95 -3.07 -13.81
CA LYS A 95 -3.85 -2.58 -14.64
C LYS A 95 -2.54 -2.48 -13.87
N ASP A 96 -2.54 -1.71 -12.78
CA ASP A 96 -1.35 -1.34 -12.02
C ASP A 96 -1.23 -2.14 -10.71
N PHE A 97 -2.35 -2.61 -10.15
CA PHE A 97 -2.36 -3.53 -9.01
C PHE A 97 -3.57 -4.47 -9.04
N TYR A 98 -3.46 -5.61 -8.37
CA TYR A 98 -4.57 -6.55 -8.18
C TYR A 98 -4.49 -7.23 -6.82
N VAL A 99 -5.59 -7.83 -6.38
CA VAL A 99 -5.71 -8.50 -5.08
C VAL A 99 -6.07 -9.96 -5.31
N THR A 100 -5.29 -10.87 -4.73
CA THR A 100 -5.62 -12.30 -4.71
C THR A 100 -6.13 -12.68 -3.33
N THR A 101 -6.96 -13.71 -3.26
CA THR A 101 -7.44 -14.29 -2.01
C THR A 101 -7.16 -15.79 -2.02
N THR A 102 -6.51 -16.31 -0.98
CA THR A 102 -6.27 -17.75 -0.84
C THR A 102 -7.57 -18.48 -0.46
N SER A 103 -7.58 -19.81 -0.56
CA SER A 103 -8.72 -20.65 -0.13
C SER A 103 -9.13 -20.42 1.32
N GLY A 104 -8.19 -20.06 2.20
CA GLY A 104 -8.45 -19.69 3.60
C GLY A 104 -8.86 -18.23 3.83
N GLY A 105 -9.21 -17.48 2.77
CA GLY A 105 -9.68 -16.10 2.86
C GLY A 105 -8.58 -15.05 3.07
N ARG A 106 -7.30 -15.42 2.97
CA ARG A 106 -6.18 -14.48 3.18
C ARG A 106 -5.89 -13.70 1.91
N ARG A 107 -5.76 -12.38 2.02
CA ARG A 107 -5.50 -11.50 0.88
C ARG A 107 -4.01 -11.25 0.68
N ASN A 108 -3.58 -11.19 -0.57
CA ASN A 108 -2.29 -10.62 -0.97
C ASN A 108 -2.54 -9.50 -1.99
N TYR A 109 -1.71 -8.47 -1.93
CA TYR A 109 -1.80 -7.29 -2.80
C TYR A 109 -0.60 -7.29 -3.72
N HIS A 110 -0.84 -7.24 -5.02
CA HIS A 110 0.21 -7.31 -6.03
C HIS A 110 0.25 -5.99 -6.78
N VAL A 111 1.42 -5.35 -6.84
CA VAL A 111 1.63 -4.07 -7.51
C VAL A 111 2.62 -4.27 -8.63
N LYS A 112 2.30 -3.77 -9.82
CA LYS A 112 3.21 -3.73 -10.95
C LYS A 112 4.13 -2.52 -10.78
N LEU A 113 5.38 -2.78 -10.45
CA LEU A 113 6.39 -1.75 -10.23
C LEU A 113 7.03 -1.34 -11.54
N ASN A 114 7.01 -0.04 -11.77
CA ASN A 114 7.81 0.69 -12.75
C ASN A 114 7.95 2.14 -12.23
N SER A 115 8.76 2.95 -12.92
CA SER A 115 8.95 4.35 -12.51
C SER A 115 7.65 5.15 -12.45
N HIS A 116 6.66 4.82 -13.29
CA HIS A 116 5.35 5.49 -13.26
C HIS A 116 4.56 5.13 -12.00
N THR A 117 4.42 3.85 -11.67
CA THR A 117 3.62 3.42 -10.51
C THR A 117 4.24 3.86 -9.19
N LEU A 118 5.57 3.82 -9.05
CA LEU A 118 6.28 4.35 -7.89
C LEU A 118 6.04 5.86 -7.71
N ASN A 119 6.10 6.63 -8.80
CA ASN A 119 5.79 8.06 -8.77
C ASN A 119 4.33 8.34 -8.38
N LEU A 120 3.38 7.52 -8.82
CA LEU A 120 1.97 7.68 -8.44
C LEU A 120 1.75 7.39 -6.96
N LEU A 121 2.40 6.36 -6.41
CA LEU A 121 2.33 6.00 -5.00
C LEU A 121 2.90 7.10 -4.10
N SER A 122 4.03 7.70 -4.48
CA SER A 122 4.66 8.76 -3.69
C SER A 122 3.81 10.03 -3.57
N THR A 123 2.90 10.30 -4.52
CA THR A 123 2.00 11.48 -4.45
C THR A 123 1.03 11.47 -3.27
N LEU A 124 0.89 10.33 -2.57
CA LEU A 124 0.03 10.20 -1.40
C LEU A 124 0.75 10.54 -0.07
N LEU A 125 2.08 10.71 -0.07
CA LEU A 125 2.93 10.95 1.10
C LEU A 125 3.44 12.41 1.18
#